data_AF-A0A2D4NK74-F1
#
_entry.id   AF-A0A2D4NK74-F1
#
_cell.length_a   1.000
_cell.length_b   1.000
_cell.length_c   1.000
_cell.angle_alpha   90.00
_cell.angle_beta   90.00
_cell.angle_gamma   90.00
#
_symmetry.space_group_name_H-M   'P 1'
#
loop_
_entity.id
_entity.type
_entity.pdbx_description
1 polymer ?
#
loop_
_entity_poly.entity_id
_entity_poly.type
_entity_poly.pdbx_seq_one_letter_code
_entity_poly.pdbx_strand_id
1 'polypeptide(L)'
;QYQIDFSWQIQILRKDPMEEIALETYNNTSVGSKDTLLRWEWTSDLPFNCTTHYFRIRCFLNEKNFAGRKMWSEWSPLVNISGSTGKVPKMYPLDKVVTVGSNVTFCCVYGHGYTFSSMNYASCKTLKCEIAPLTNWSKTISVQNVISGPSGDINGWCKVRKEEEDKNFITGTVLFVGYPPSV
;
A
#
# COMPACT_ATOMS: atom_id res chain seq x y z
N GLN A 1 1.67 -1.10 42.62
CA GLN A 1 0.97 -0.75 41.36
C GLN A 1 1.35 -1.83 40.34
N TYR A 2 0.38 -2.59 39.82
CA TYR A 2 0.66 -3.67 38.87
C TYR A 2 1.05 -3.07 37.52
N GLN A 3 2.31 -3.25 37.13
CA GLN A 3 2.80 -2.84 35.83
C GLN A 3 2.66 -4.02 34.87
N ILE A 4 1.71 -3.91 33.95
CA ILE A 4 1.53 -4.85 32.85
C ILE A 4 2.10 -4.19 31.60
N ASP A 5 3.09 -4.85 31.01
CA ASP A 5 3.65 -4.42 29.73
C ASP A 5 2.91 -5.19 28.62
N PHE A 6 2.49 -4.47 27.57
CA PHE A 6 1.75 -5.04 26.46
C PHE A 6 2.59 -4.98 25.19
N SER A 7 2.66 -6.10 24.47
CA SER A 7 3.20 -6.13 23.11
C SER A 7 2.07 -6.47 22.14
N TRP A 8 1.90 -5.65 21.12
CA TRP A 8 0.93 -5.84 20.05
C TRP A 8 1.67 -6.28 18.80
N GLN A 9 1.18 -7.32 18.14
CA GLN A 9 1.65 -7.73 16.82
C GLN A 9 0.57 -7.46 15.79
N ILE A 10 0.93 -6.71 14.75
CA ILE A 10 0.04 -6.34 13.66
C ILE A 10 0.58 -6.98 12.38
N GLN A 11 -0.20 -7.87 11.79
CA GLN A 11 0.14 -8.52 10.53
C GLN A 11 -0.61 -7.82 9.40
N ILE A 12 0.11 -7.43 8.36
CA ILE A 12 -0.44 -6.86 7.13
C ILE A 12 -0.21 -7.84 5.98
N LEU A 13 -1.29 -8.15 5.28
CA LEU A 13 -1.29 -9.07 4.16
C LEU A 13 -1.80 -8.37 2.90
N ARG A 14 -1.33 -8.79 1.74
CA ARG A 14 -1.85 -8.39 0.44
C ARG A 14 -2.20 -9.58 -0.41
N LYS A 15 -3.14 -9.34 -1.32
CA LYS A 15 -3.44 -10.18 -2.49
C LYS A 15 -4.10 -11.53 -2.16
N ASP A 16 -4.55 -12.13 -3.27
CA ASP A 16 -5.07 -13.46 -3.49
C ASP A 16 -3.97 -14.24 -4.24
N PRO A 17 -3.19 -15.11 -3.57
CA PRO A 17 -3.32 -15.49 -2.15
C PRO A 17 -2.66 -14.48 -1.19
N MET A 18 -3.02 -14.61 0.09
CA MET A 18 -2.66 -13.71 1.20
C MET A 18 -1.16 -13.75 1.54
N GLU A 19 -0.39 -12.92 0.86
CA GLU A 19 1.03 -12.72 1.09
C GLU A 19 1.25 -11.79 2.29
N GLU A 20 2.09 -12.19 3.25
CA GLU A 20 2.52 -11.30 4.34
C GLU A 20 3.52 -10.28 3.82
N ILE A 21 3.15 -9.01 3.90
CA ILE A 21 3.99 -7.90 3.44
C ILE A 21 4.65 -7.14 4.57
N ALA A 22 4.12 -7.27 5.79
CA ALA A 22 4.69 -6.69 6.99
C ALA A 22 4.15 -7.39 8.25
N LEU A 23 5.01 -7.50 9.25
CA LEU A 23 4.67 -7.92 10.60
C LEU A 23 5.32 -6.93 11.57
N GLU A 24 4.52 -6.04 12.14
CA GLU A 24 5.00 -5.01 13.06
C GLU A 24 4.73 -5.40 14.51
N THR A 25 5.65 -5.01 15.40
CA THR A 25 5.49 -5.17 16.84
C THR A 25 5.50 -3.80 17.51
N TYR A 26 4.41 -3.48 18.20
CA TYR A 26 4.24 -2.25 18.97
C TYR A 26 4.25 -2.58 20.47
N ASN A 27 5.31 -2.14 21.17
CA ASN A 27 5.45 -2.34 22.61
C ASN A 27 4.95 -1.11 23.35
N ASN A 28 4.12 -1.33 24.36
CA ASN A 28 3.64 -0.28 25.24
C ASN A 28 3.85 -0.66 26.71
N THR A 29 4.51 0.23 27.45
CA THR A 29 4.71 0.10 28.90
C THR A 29 3.62 0.90 29.60
N SER A 30 2.87 0.24 30.49
CA SER A 30 1.79 0.83 31.28
C SER A 30 0.60 1.39 30.48
N VAL A 31 -0.42 0.56 30.27
CA VAL A 31 -1.77 1.08 29.99
C VAL A 31 -2.32 1.64 31.30
N GLY A 32 -1.91 2.88 31.62
CA GLY A 32 -2.46 3.65 32.72
C GLY A 32 -3.89 4.08 32.36
N SER A 33 -4.86 3.60 33.14
CA SER A 33 -6.31 3.82 32.99
C SER A 33 -7.02 2.96 31.94
N LYS A 34 -8.27 2.59 32.25
CA LYS A 34 -9.10 1.63 31.52
C LYS A 34 -9.50 2.07 30.10
N ASP A 35 -9.24 3.32 29.71
CA ASP A 35 -9.81 3.95 28.51
C ASP A 35 -8.77 4.58 27.57
N THR A 36 -7.48 4.21 27.67
CA THR A 36 -6.45 4.76 26.77
C THR A 36 -6.56 4.15 25.37
N LEU A 37 -7.02 4.94 24.40
CA LEU A 37 -7.01 4.56 22.98
C LEU A 37 -5.59 4.56 22.43
N LEU A 38 -5.10 3.40 22.00
CA LEU A 38 -3.82 3.28 21.30
C LEU A 38 -4.03 3.51 19.80
N ARG A 39 -3.17 4.34 19.21
CA ARG A 39 -3.16 4.61 17.76
C ARG A 39 -1.88 4.07 17.15
N TRP A 40 -2.04 3.33 16.06
CA TRP A 40 -0.95 2.87 15.21
C TRP A 40 -1.25 3.29 13.79
N GLU A 41 -0.24 3.79 13.09
CA GLU A 41 -0.34 4.26 11.72
C GLU A 41 0.69 3.54 10.88
N TRP A 42 0.27 3.09 9.70
CA TRP A 42 1.13 2.43 8.73
C TRP A 42 0.88 3.01 7.35
N THR A 43 1.98 3.27 6.64
CA THR A 43 1.94 3.79 5.28
C THR A 43 2.34 2.69 4.31
N SER A 44 1.37 2.33 3.45
CA SER A 44 1.57 1.36 2.37
C SER A 44 2.49 1.94 1.28
N ASP A 45 3.43 1.14 0.79
CA ASP A 45 4.24 1.42 -0.43
C ASP A 45 3.39 1.41 -1.71
N LEU A 46 2.21 0.80 -1.68
CA LEU A 46 1.22 0.79 -2.76
C LEU A 46 0.00 1.65 -2.40
N PRO A 47 -0.60 2.38 -3.35
CA PRO A 47 -1.93 2.95 -3.16
C PRO A 47 -2.95 1.86 -2.76
N PHE A 48 -3.79 2.12 -1.77
CA PHE A 48 -4.81 1.15 -1.33
C PHE A 48 -5.78 0.74 -2.44
N ASN A 49 -5.96 1.57 -3.48
CA ASN A 49 -6.77 1.24 -4.64
C ASN A 49 -6.20 0.09 -5.50
N CYS A 50 -4.92 -0.24 -5.37
CA CYS A 50 -4.24 -1.20 -6.26
C CYS A 50 -4.58 -2.66 -5.97
N THR A 51 -4.86 -2.98 -4.71
CA THR A 51 -5.18 -4.32 -4.23
C THR A 51 -5.83 -4.25 -2.85
N THR A 52 -6.57 -5.28 -2.47
CA THR A 52 -7.11 -5.42 -1.12
C THR A 52 -5.99 -5.69 -0.13
N HIS A 53 -6.01 -4.96 0.97
CA HIS A 53 -5.11 -5.14 2.10
C HIS A 53 -5.88 -5.80 3.24
N TYR A 54 -5.27 -6.75 3.93
CA TYR A 54 -5.85 -7.39 5.10
C TYR A 54 -4.99 -7.12 6.32
N PHE A 55 -5.64 -6.96 7.46
CA PHE A 55 -5.01 -6.68 8.73
C PHE A 55 -5.58 -7.62 9.80
N ARG A 56 -4.72 -8.02 10.72
CA ARG A 56 -5.14 -8.63 11.99
C ARG A 56 -4.12 -8.30 13.06
N ILE A 57 -4.58 -8.32 14.31
CA ILE A 57 -3.79 -7.95 15.47
C ILE A 57 -3.89 -9.04 16.54
N ARG A 58 -2.82 -9.23 17.31
CA ARG A 58 -2.82 -10.03 18.54
C ARG A 58 -1.99 -9.34 19.62
N CYS A 59 -2.19 -9.73 20.87
CA CYS A 59 -1.47 -9.16 21.99
C CYS A 59 -0.70 -10.21 22.80
N PHE A 60 0.36 -9.77 23.46
CA PHE A 60 1.09 -10.52 24.46
C PHE A 60 1.12 -9.68 25.73
N LEU A 61 0.60 -10.26 26.82
CA LEU A 61 0.62 -9.63 28.13
C LEU A 61 1.86 -10.11 28.89
N ASN A 62 2.76 -9.18 29.19
CA ASN A 62 3.91 -9.45 30.02
C ASN A 62 3.69 -8.92 31.44
N GLU A 63 2.96 -9.69 32.24
CA GLU A 63 2.78 -9.39 33.66
C GLU A 63 3.90 -10.06 34.48
N LYS A 64 4.72 -9.26 35.19
CA LYS A 64 5.87 -9.78 35.95
C LYS A 64 5.47 -10.74 37.08
N ASN A 65 4.28 -10.57 37.65
CA ASN A 65 3.80 -11.32 38.82
C ASN A 65 2.95 -12.55 38.45
N PHE A 66 2.72 -12.80 37.16
CA PHE A 66 1.95 -13.97 36.71
C PHE A 66 2.88 -15.18 36.56
N ALA A 67 2.67 -16.21 37.40
CA ALA A 67 3.46 -17.45 37.41
C ALA A 67 3.02 -18.49 36.35
N GLY A 68 1.88 -18.26 35.67
CA GLY A 68 1.40 -19.15 34.62
C GLY A 68 2.12 -18.97 33.29
N ARG A 69 1.77 -19.81 32.31
CA ARG A 69 2.32 -19.73 30.95
C ARG A 69 1.83 -18.46 30.27
N LYS A 70 2.76 -17.56 29.93
CA LYS A 70 2.49 -16.40 29.07
C LYS A 70 2.48 -16.84 27.61
N MET A 71 1.44 -16.45 26.88
CA MET A 71 1.27 -16.78 25.47
C MET A 71 0.66 -15.60 24.73
N TRP A 72 0.87 -15.58 23.41
CA TRP A 72 0.14 -14.68 22.54
C TRP A 72 -1.34 -14.99 22.60
N SER A 73 -2.18 -13.96 22.51
CA SER A 73 -3.59 -14.14 22.21
C SER A 73 -3.76 -14.80 20.85
N GLU A 74 -4.96 -15.34 20.63
CA GLU A 74 -5.43 -15.61 19.27
C GLU A 74 -5.41 -14.32 18.45
N TRP A 75 -5.28 -14.48 17.14
CA TRP A 75 -5.41 -13.37 16.21
C TRP A 75 -6.84 -12.84 16.20
N SER A 76 -6.98 -11.52 16.08
CA SER A 76 -8.25 -10.91 15.73
C SER A 76 -8.78 -11.48 14.40
N PRO A 77 -10.09 -11.40 14.15
CA PRO A 77 -10.64 -11.59 12.82
C PRO A 77 -9.89 -10.72 11.80
N LEU A 78 -9.75 -11.23 10.59
CA LEU A 78 -9.19 -10.49 9.47
C LEU A 78 -10.13 -9.35 9.09
N VAL A 79 -9.61 -8.13 9.12
CA VAL A 79 -10.28 -6.95 8.55
C VAL A 79 -9.62 -6.61 7.22
N ASN A 80 -10.36 -5.99 6.31
CA ASN A 80 -9.81 -5.62 5.01
C ASN A 80 -10.10 -4.17 4.63
N ILE A 81 -9.20 -3.61 3.83
CA ILE A 81 -9.38 -2.37 3.09
C ILE A 81 -9.40 -2.78 1.62
N SER A 82 -10.60 -2.75 1.04
CA SER A 82 -10.83 -3.19 -0.33
C SER A 82 -10.19 -2.25 -1.35
N GLY A 83 -9.52 -2.84 -2.34
CA GLY A 83 -8.98 -2.11 -3.48
C GLY A 83 -10.06 -1.70 -4.49
N SER A 84 -9.64 -1.04 -5.57
CA SER A 84 -10.51 -0.74 -6.70
C SER A 84 -10.96 -2.02 -7.40
N THR A 85 -12.24 -2.12 -7.73
CA THR A 85 -12.82 -3.28 -8.44
C THR A 85 -12.45 -3.32 -9.92
N GLY A 86 -11.89 -2.23 -10.47
CA GLY A 86 -11.49 -2.17 -11.87
C GLY A 86 -12.64 -2.12 -12.88
N LYS A 87 -13.90 -1.90 -12.44
CA LYS A 87 -15.06 -1.76 -13.36
C LYS A 87 -14.80 -0.76 -14.49
N VAL A 88 -14.04 0.29 -14.18
CA VAL A 88 -13.46 1.22 -15.16
C VAL A 88 -11.95 1.17 -14.97
N PRO A 89 -11.16 0.92 -16.03
CA PRO A 89 -9.71 0.92 -15.93
C PRO A 89 -9.18 2.24 -15.39
N LYS A 90 -8.30 2.16 -14.39
CA LYS A 90 -7.75 3.35 -13.72
C LYS A 90 -6.31 3.16 -13.27
N MET A 91 -5.54 4.22 -13.38
CA MET A 91 -4.17 4.29 -12.87
C MET A 91 -4.13 5.04 -11.52
N TYR A 92 -3.33 4.56 -10.59
CA TYR A 92 -3.14 5.13 -9.26
C TYR A 92 -1.65 5.27 -8.93
N PRO A 93 -1.27 6.14 -7.97
CA PRO A 93 -2.12 7.11 -7.27
C PRO A 93 -2.60 8.22 -8.21
N LEU A 94 -3.63 8.97 -7.83
CA LEU A 94 -4.10 10.16 -8.56
C LEU A 94 -3.49 11.41 -7.94
N ASP A 95 -2.95 12.30 -8.78
CA ASP A 95 -2.54 13.66 -8.41
C ASP A 95 -1.65 13.72 -7.16
N LYS A 96 -0.75 12.73 -7.02
CA LYS A 96 0.09 12.60 -5.83
C LYS A 96 1.21 13.64 -5.87
N VAL A 97 1.48 14.27 -4.73
CA VAL A 97 2.62 15.16 -4.53
C VAL A 97 3.74 14.40 -3.81
N VAL A 98 4.96 14.48 -4.33
CA VAL A 98 6.15 13.88 -3.73
C VAL A 98 7.35 14.82 -3.83
N THR A 99 8.35 14.57 -2.97
CA THR A 99 9.63 15.27 -3.09
C THR A 99 10.48 14.66 -4.19
N VAL A 100 11.30 15.49 -4.85
CA VAL A 100 12.36 15.00 -5.75
C VAL A 100 13.19 13.94 -5.02
N GLY A 101 13.47 12.84 -5.71
CA GLY A 101 14.22 11.69 -5.22
C GLY A 101 13.42 10.64 -4.45
N SER A 102 12.11 10.85 -4.27
CA SER A 102 11.23 9.82 -3.69
C SER A 102 11.13 8.56 -4.56
N ASN A 103 10.82 7.43 -3.94
CA ASN A 103 10.38 6.23 -4.64
C ASN A 103 8.85 6.21 -4.72
N VAL A 104 8.31 5.92 -5.89
CA VAL A 104 6.86 5.91 -6.14
C VAL A 104 6.48 4.66 -6.91
N THR A 105 5.47 3.96 -6.41
CA THR A 105 4.87 2.84 -7.13
C THR A 105 3.49 3.26 -7.65
N PHE A 106 3.30 3.06 -8.95
CA PHE A 106 2.01 3.22 -9.59
C PHE A 106 1.38 1.85 -9.84
N CYS A 107 0.06 1.81 -9.96
CA CYS A 107 -0.63 0.62 -10.44
C CYS A 107 -1.69 0.96 -11.48
N CYS A 108 -1.92 0.01 -12.38
CA CYS A 108 -3.02 0.00 -13.32
C CYS A 108 -4.00 -1.09 -12.92
N VAL A 109 -5.24 -0.73 -12.63
CA VAL A 109 -6.32 -1.64 -12.25
C VAL A 109 -7.37 -1.64 -13.34
N TYR A 110 -7.71 -2.80 -13.91
CA TYR A 110 -8.56 -2.88 -15.11
C TYR A 110 -9.73 -3.86 -15.04
N GLY A 111 -9.82 -4.69 -14.00
CA GLY A 111 -10.98 -5.56 -13.78
C GLY A 111 -11.19 -6.64 -14.85
N HIS A 112 -12.30 -7.36 -14.71
CA HIS A 112 -12.72 -8.42 -15.64
C HIS A 112 -13.14 -7.85 -17.01
N GLY A 113 -12.88 -8.58 -18.10
CA GLY A 113 -13.22 -8.17 -19.47
C GLY A 113 -12.21 -7.19 -20.10
N TYR A 114 -11.08 -6.96 -19.42
CA TYR A 114 -9.98 -6.15 -19.94
C TYR A 114 -8.67 -6.92 -19.89
N THR A 115 -7.86 -6.77 -20.94
CA THR A 115 -6.47 -7.24 -20.97
C THR A 115 -5.48 -6.09 -20.86
N PHE A 116 -4.44 -6.28 -20.07
CA PHE A 116 -3.33 -5.33 -19.99
C PHE A 116 -2.55 -5.30 -21.31
N SER A 117 -2.26 -4.10 -21.82
CA SER A 117 -1.42 -3.91 -23.02
C SER A 117 -0.06 -3.34 -22.66
N SER A 118 -0.02 -2.17 -22.01
CA SER A 118 1.21 -1.53 -21.58
C SER A 118 0.95 -0.45 -20.55
N MET A 119 1.98 -0.06 -19.81
CA MET A 119 1.94 1.15 -18.99
C MET A 119 3.31 1.80 -19.00
N ASN A 120 3.34 3.11 -18.76
CA ASN A 120 4.59 3.85 -18.71
C ASN A 120 4.45 5.05 -17.78
N TYR A 121 5.59 5.56 -17.35
CA TYR A 121 5.74 6.83 -16.66
C TYR A 121 6.89 7.57 -17.35
N ALA A 122 6.71 8.84 -17.72
CA ALA A 122 7.57 9.47 -18.74
C ALA A 122 9.09 9.37 -18.46
N SER A 123 9.51 9.36 -17.20
CA SER A 123 10.93 9.20 -16.79
C SER A 123 11.45 7.76 -16.79
N CYS A 124 10.66 6.76 -17.18
CA CYS A 124 11.07 5.36 -17.11
C CYS A 124 12.12 4.96 -18.15
N LYS A 125 12.22 5.68 -19.27
CA LYS A 125 13.30 5.45 -20.24
C LYS A 125 14.69 5.69 -19.61
N THR A 126 14.79 6.66 -18.70
CA THR A 126 16.03 6.96 -17.98
C THR A 126 16.17 6.13 -16.71
N LEU A 127 15.07 5.83 -16.00
CA LEU A 127 15.08 5.18 -14.68
C LEU A 127 14.94 3.65 -14.72
N LYS A 128 14.87 3.02 -15.90
CA LYS A 128 14.73 1.55 -16.09
C LYS A 128 13.63 0.94 -15.21
N CYS A 129 12.43 1.50 -15.27
CA CYS A 129 11.30 0.97 -14.50
C CYS A 129 10.92 -0.45 -14.92
N GLU A 130 10.53 -1.29 -13.96
CA GLU A 130 10.03 -2.63 -14.19
C GLU A 130 8.52 -2.70 -13.95
N ILE A 131 7.81 -3.39 -14.85
CA ILE A 131 6.37 -3.65 -14.72
C ILE A 131 6.19 -5.04 -14.11
N ALA A 132 5.50 -5.12 -12.97
CA ALA A 132 5.26 -6.36 -12.26
C ALA A 132 3.75 -6.71 -12.19
N PRO A 133 3.37 -8.00 -12.18
CA PRO A 133 2.01 -8.42 -11.88
C PRO A 133 1.65 -8.18 -10.40
N LEU A 134 0.55 -7.46 -10.13
CA LEU A 134 0.06 -7.26 -8.76
C LEU A 134 -1.15 -8.13 -8.45
N THR A 135 -2.13 -8.24 -9.33
CA THR A 135 -3.26 -9.20 -9.24
C THR A 135 -3.56 -9.73 -10.65
N ASN A 136 -4.58 -10.58 -10.80
CA ASN A 136 -5.10 -10.95 -12.12
C ASN A 136 -5.56 -9.72 -12.92
N TRP A 137 -6.00 -8.67 -12.22
CA TRP A 137 -6.59 -7.46 -12.81
C TRP A 137 -5.82 -6.19 -12.49
N SER A 138 -4.55 -6.32 -12.07
CA SER A 138 -3.70 -5.17 -11.85
C SER A 138 -2.21 -5.44 -12.09
N LYS A 139 -1.54 -4.43 -12.63
CA LYS A 139 -0.08 -4.36 -12.80
C LYS A 139 0.48 -3.18 -12.03
N THR A 140 1.74 -3.26 -11.63
CA THR A 140 2.47 -2.16 -11.00
C THR A 140 3.66 -1.73 -11.85
N ILE A 141 4.07 -0.48 -11.67
CA ILE A 141 5.35 0.04 -12.15
C ILE A 141 5.98 0.82 -11.01
N SER A 142 7.20 0.43 -10.64
CA SER A 142 7.95 1.08 -9.56
C SER A 142 8.98 2.03 -10.16
N VAL A 143 8.99 3.27 -9.67
CA VAL A 143 9.90 4.33 -10.10
C VAL A 143 10.75 4.74 -8.91
N GLN A 144 12.05 4.58 -9.03
CA GLN A 144 13.01 4.99 -8.01
C GLN A 144 13.56 6.38 -8.33
N ASN A 145 13.85 7.15 -7.28
CA ASN A 145 14.53 8.45 -7.40
C ASN A 145 13.85 9.38 -8.43
N VAL A 146 12.56 9.70 -8.22
CA VAL A 146 11.79 10.51 -9.17
C VAL A 146 12.41 11.89 -9.37
N ILE A 147 12.49 12.32 -10.63
CA ILE A 147 12.98 13.64 -11.02
C ILE A 147 11.81 14.60 -11.24
N SER A 148 12.03 15.90 -11.09
CA SER A 148 11.00 16.90 -11.41
C SER A 148 10.94 17.13 -12.92
N GLY A 149 9.72 17.20 -13.45
CA GLY A 149 9.48 17.58 -14.84
C GLY A 149 9.66 19.09 -15.06
N PRO A 150 9.66 19.57 -16.32
CA PRO A 150 9.83 21.00 -16.62
C PRO A 150 8.81 21.92 -15.93
N SER A 151 7.60 21.41 -15.71
CA SER A 151 6.48 22.12 -15.07
C SER A 151 6.22 21.66 -13.62
N GLY A 152 7.12 20.87 -13.05
CA GLY A 152 6.95 20.29 -11.71
C GLY A 152 6.04 19.06 -11.67
N ASP A 153 5.53 18.60 -12.81
CA ASP A 153 4.67 17.42 -12.93
C ASP A 153 5.19 16.42 -13.99
N ILE A 154 4.84 15.15 -13.81
CA ILE A 154 5.14 14.07 -14.75
C ILE A 154 3.95 13.12 -14.87
N ASN A 155 3.57 12.83 -16.12
CA ASN A 155 2.45 11.95 -16.43
C ASN A 155 2.83 10.47 -16.44
N GLY A 156 1.95 9.64 -15.86
CA GLY A 156 1.90 8.20 -16.04
C GLY A 156 0.65 7.79 -16.80
N TRP A 157 0.71 6.70 -17.55
CA TRP A 157 -0.45 6.14 -18.23
C TRP A 157 -0.42 4.62 -18.28
N CYS A 158 -1.60 4.04 -18.42
CA CYS A 158 -1.80 2.62 -18.68
C CYS A 158 -2.80 2.42 -19.81
N LYS A 159 -2.49 1.50 -20.71
CA LYS A 159 -3.30 1.06 -21.82
C LYS A 159 -3.80 -0.36 -21.57
N VAL A 160 -5.10 -0.55 -21.68
CA VAL A 160 -5.77 -1.84 -21.61
C VAL A 160 -6.68 -2.01 -22.81
N ARG A 161 -7.03 -3.24 -23.15
CA ARG A 161 -7.95 -3.56 -24.24
C ARG A 161 -9.21 -4.17 -23.66
N LYS A 162 -10.38 -3.64 -24.01
CA LYS A 162 -11.67 -4.24 -23.65
C LYS A 162 -11.94 -5.39 -24.61
N GLU A 163 -12.15 -6.59 -24.07
CA GLU A 163 -12.20 -7.83 -24.83
C GLU A 163 -13.39 -7.88 -25.79
N GLU A 164 -14.57 -7.45 -25.34
CA GLU A 164 -15.82 -7.51 -26.12
C GLU A 164 -15.84 -6.57 -27.34
N GLU A 165 -15.19 -5.42 -27.23
CA GLU A 165 -15.23 -4.35 -28.24
C GLU A 165 -13.96 -4.28 -29.09
N ASP A 166 -12.95 -5.11 -28.78
CA ASP A 166 -11.57 -5.02 -29.29
C ASP A 166 -11.00 -3.58 -29.27
N LYS A 167 -11.44 -2.79 -28.28
CA LYS A 167 -11.13 -1.37 -28.18
C LYS A 167 -10.08 -1.10 -27.12
N ASN A 168 -9.12 -0.25 -27.46
CA ASN A 168 -8.11 0.22 -26.51
C ASN A 168 -8.65 1.36 -25.63
N PHE A 169 -8.36 1.27 -24.34
CA PHE A 169 -8.64 2.29 -23.33
C PHE A 169 -7.33 2.75 -22.70
N ILE A 170 -7.18 4.05 -22.53
CA ILE A 170 -6.02 4.66 -21.88
C ILE A 170 -6.51 5.41 -20.64
N THR A 171 -5.90 5.13 -19.50
CA THR A 171 -6.08 5.89 -18.26
C THR A 171 -4.75 6.53 -17.88
N GLY A 172 -4.79 7.77 -17.41
CA GLY A 172 -3.62 8.51 -16.97
C GLY A 172 -3.62 8.81 -15.48
N THR A 173 -2.48 9.30 -15.01
CA THR A 173 -2.33 9.99 -13.73
C THR A 173 -1.20 11.01 -13.82
N VAL A 174 -1.21 11.99 -12.92
CA VAL A 174 -0.18 13.02 -12.77
C VAL A 174 0.54 12.84 -11.44
N LEU A 175 1.87 12.90 -11.45
CA LEU A 175 2.70 13.01 -10.25
C LEU A 175 3.29 14.41 -10.18
N PHE A 176 3.00 15.15 -9.11
CA PHE A 176 3.61 16.44 -8.84
C PHE A 176 4.89 16.23 -8.02
N VAL A 177 6.02 16.72 -8.51
CA VAL A 177 7.35 16.49 -7.94
C VAL A 177 7.98 17.84 -7.60
N GLY A 178 7.98 18.18 -6.32
CA GLY A 178 8.52 19.44 -5.81
C GLY A 178 9.81 19.26 -5.02
N TYR A 179 10.56 20.34 -4.86
CA TYR A 179 11.61 20.40 -3.84
C TYR A 179 10.97 20.74 -2.49
N PRO A 180 11.46 20.14 -1.39
CA PRO A 180 11.05 20.58 -0.07
C PRO A 180 11.41 22.07 0.12
N PRO A 181 10.61 22.84 0.87
CA PRO A 181 10.96 24.22 1.19
C PRO A 181 12.34 24.26 1.86
N SER A 182 13.18 25.19 1.43
CA SER A 182 14.45 25.47 2.11
C SER A 182 14.16 25.97 3.52
N VAL A 183 14.76 25.33 4.53
CA VAL A 183 14.87 25.86 5.90
C VAL A 183 15.90 26.97 5.98
#